data_AF-A0A8T2VI26-F1
#
_entry.id   AF-A0A8T2VI26-F1
#
_cell.length_a   1.000
_cell.length_b   1.000
_cell.length_c   1.000
_cell.angle_alpha   90.00
_cell.angle_beta   90.00
_cell.angle_gamma   90.00
#
_symmetry.space_group_name_H-M   'P 1'
#
loop_
_entity.id
_entity.type
_entity.pdbx_description
1 polymer ?
#
loop_
_entity_poly.entity_id
_entity_poly.type
_entity_poly.pdbx_seq_one_letter_code
_entity_poly.pdbx_strand_id
1 'polypeptide(L)'
;MEPCIGKVYEAMDRTIEALKSLVKHDDKYEEISTMCVIKLDAHYSPLDAATYMLDLEFKDKKQCVDLEVANGWRIILERFDPDSAARGLIRDQLSKYRT
;
A
#
# COMPACT_ATOMS: atom_id res chain seq x y z
N MET A 1 8.87 -3.67 -18.37
CA MET A 1 9.09 -2.94 -17.10
C MET A 1 7.80 -3.08 -16.34
N GLU A 2 7.78 -3.87 -15.27
CA GLU A 2 6.60 -3.94 -14.41
C GLU A 2 6.31 -2.54 -13.86
N PRO A 3 5.04 -2.13 -13.74
CA PRO A 3 4.71 -0.82 -13.15
C PRO A 3 5.36 -0.74 -11.77
N CYS A 4 5.95 0.41 -11.40
CA CYS A 4 6.29 0.60 -9.99
C CYS A 4 5.00 0.43 -9.18
N ILE A 5 5.05 -0.39 -8.15
CA ILE A 5 3.87 -0.79 -7.37
C ILE A 5 3.05 0.43 -6.89
N GLY A 6 3.69 1.58 -6.65
CA GLY A 6 2.99 2.82 -6.32
C GLY A 6 2.03 3.32 -7.41
N LYS A 7 2.32 3.07 -8.69
CA LYS A 7 1.39 3.38 -9.80
C LYS A 7 0.18 2.44 -9.82
N VAL A 8 0.35 1.20 -9.32
CA VAL A 8 -0.78 0.25 -9.16
C VAL A 8 -1.69 0.75 -8.05
N TYR A 9 -1.13 1.13 -6.89
CA TYR A 9 -1.88 1.78 -5.81
C TYR A 9 -2.61 3.05 -6.27
N GLU A 10 -1.93 3.94 -6.97
CA GLU A 10 -2.53 5.19 -7.46
C GLU A 10 -3.62 4.94 -8.52
N ALA A 11 -3.42 3.98 -9.43
CA ALA A 11 -4.43 3.59 -10.40
C ALA A 11 -5.68 3.02 -9.72
N MET A 12 -5.52 2.28 -8.62
CA MET A 12 -6.62 1.74 -7.84
C MET A 12 -7.38 2.83 -7.08
N ASP A 13 -6.69 3.72 -6.38
CA ASP A 13 -7.32 4.86 -5.71
C ASP A 13 -8.16 5.67 -6.71
N ARG A 14 -7.59 5.98 -7.89
CA ARG A 14 -8.32 6.65 -8.98
C ARG A 14 -9.51 5.85 -9.48
N THR A 15 -9.38 4.54 -9.60
CA THR A 15 -10.47 3.66 -10.05
C THR A 15 -11.61 3.66 -9.04
N ILE A 16 -11.31 3.52 -7.75
CA ILE A 16 -12.29 3.56 -6.66
C ILE A 16 -12.99 4.93 -6.60
N GLU A 17 -12.24 6.03 -6.70
CA GLU A 17 -12.81 7.38 -6.75
C GLU A 17 -13.70 7.59 -7.98
N ALA A 18 -13.26 7.14 -9.15
CA ALA A 18 -14.06 7.20 -10.38
C ALA A 18 -15.35 6.37 -10.24
N LEU A 19 -15.29 5.19 -9.62
CA LEU A 19 -16.45 4.34 -9.35
C LEU A 19 -17.44 5.01 -8.40
N LYS A 20 -16.97 5.70 -7.34
CA LYS A 20 -17.85 6.51 -6.47
C LYS A 20 -18.61 7.59 -7.25
N SER A 21 -17.98 8.17 -8.27
CA SER A 21 -18.61 9.22 -9.09
C SER A 21 -19.61 8.67 -10.12
N LEU A 22 -19.43 7.43 -10.57
CA LEU A 22 -20.20 6.81 -11.66
C LEU A 22 -21.36 5.94 -11.16
N VAL A 23 -21.22 5.32 -10.00
CA VAL A 23 -22.16 4.32 -9.51
C VAL A 23 -23.10 4.95 -8.47
N LYS A 24 -24.36 5.21 -8.87
CA LYS A 24 -25.42 5.70 -7.97
C LYS A 24 -26.04 4.62 -7.06
N HIS A 25 -25.67 3.35 -7.27
CA HIS A 25 -26.23 2.20 -6.57
C HIS A 25 -25.14 1.52 -5.73
N ASP A 26 -25.28 1.57 -4.40
CA ASP A 26 -24.27 1.13 -3.45
C ASP A 26 -23.83 -0.34 -3.63
N ASP A 27 -24.74 -1.20 -4.08
CA ASP A 27 -24.52 -2.63 -4.33
C ASP A 27 -23.47 -2.92 -5.41
N LYS A 28 -23.55 -2.22 -6.55
CA LYS A 28 -22.56 -2.36 -7.64
C LYS A 28 -21.22 -1.74 -7.30
N TYR A 29 -21.22 -0.69 -6.48
CA TYR A 29 -19.99 -0.07 -6.01
C TYR A 29 -19.22 -1.04 -5.10
N GLU A 30 -19.92 -1.73 -4.21
CA GLU A 30 -19.32 -2.70 -3.28
C GLU A 30 -18.78 -3.94 -4.01
N GLU A 31 -19.50 -4.44 -5.02
CA GLU A 31 -19.04 -5.56 -5.86
C GLU A 31 -17.73 -5.22 -6.59
N ILE A 32 -17.68 -4.07 -7.27
CA ILE A 32 -16.48 -3.67 -8.04
C ILE A 32 -15.31 -3.35 -7.10
N SER A 33 -15.58 -2.69 -5.97
CA SER A 33 -14.55 -2.43 -4.95
C SER A 33 -13.94 -3.74 -4.43
N THR A 34 -14.78 -4.74 -4.17
CA THR A 34 -14.34 -6.07 -3.73
C THR A 34 -13.49 -6.77 -4.80
N MET A 35 -13.88 -6.69 -6.07
CA MET A 35 -13.07 -7.23 -7.17
C MET A 35 -11.70 -6.55 -7.31
N CYS A 36 -11.64 -5.23 -7.10
CA CYS A 36 -10.38 -4.48 -7.10
C CYS A 36 -9.47 -4.95 -5.95
N VAL A 37 -10.01 -5.12 -4.74
CA VAL A 37 -9.27 -5.63 -3.57
C VAL A 37 -8.76 -7.05 -3.83
N ILE A 38 -9.61 -7.97 -4.28
CA ILE A 38 -9.21 -9.37 -4.55
C ILE A 38 -8.08 -9.45 -5.59
N LYS A 39 -8.16 -8.64 -6.65
CA LYS A 39 -7.11 -8.61 -7.67
C LYS A 39 -5.80 -8.04 -7.14
N LEU A 40 -5.86 -7.02 -6.28
CA LEU A 40 -4.66 -6.48 -5.64
C LEU A 40 -4.02 -7.54 -4.73
N ASP A 41 -4.81 -8.20 -3.90
CA ASP A 41 -4.34 -9.18 -2.94
C ASP A 41 -3.62 -10.36 -3.63
N ALA A 42 -4.09 -10.75 -4.82
CA ALA A 42 -3.44 -11.77 -5.65
C ALA A 42 -2.07 -11.35 -6.24
N HIS A 43 -1.82 -10.04 -6.34
CA HIS A 43 -0.58 -9.46 -6.88
C HIS A 43 0.26 -8.77 -5.81
N TYR A 44 -0.17 -8.82 -4.56
CA TYR A 44 0.47 -8.15 -3.45
C TYR A 44 1.49 -9.08 -2.79
N SER A 45 2.74 -8.61 -2.68
CA SER A 45 3.71 -9.20 -1.77
C SER A 45 4.12 -8.20 -0.68
N PRO A 46 4.54 -8.68 0.50
CA PRO A 46 5.12 -7.82 1.53
C PRO A 46 6.31 -6.99 1.03
N LEU A 47 7.06 -7.49 0.04
CA LEU A 47 8.19 -6.79 -0.58
C LEU A 47 7.70 -5.61 -1.44
N ASP A 48 6.57 -5.77 -2.13
CA ASP A 48 5.98 -4.71 -2.93
C ASP A 48 5.52 -3.57 -2.02
N ALA A 49 4.90 -3.88 -0.88
CA ALA A 49 4.57 -2.85 0.11
C ALA A 49 5.80 -2.17 0.71
N ALA A 50 6.86 -2.92 1.02
CA ALA A 50 8.09 -2.32 1.50
C ALA A 50 8.71 -1.38 0.46
N THR A 51 8.66 -1.76 -0.81
CA THR A 51 9.14 -0.94 -1.92
C THR A 51 8.28 0.32 -2.09
N TYR A 52 6.95 0.17 -2.07
CA TYR A 52 6.03 1.31 -2.14
C TYR A 52 6.24 2.28 -0.97
N MET A 53 6.41 1.76 0.24
CA MET A 53 6.62 2.54 1.48
C MET A 53 7.91 3.37 1.45
N LEU A 54 8.91 2.96 0.66
CA LEU A 54 10.23 3.62 0.57
C LEU A 54 10.39 4.43 -0.72
N ASP A 55 9.40 4.43 -1.60
CA ASP A 55 9.45 5.14 -2.87
C ASP A 55 9.23 6.65 -2.67
N LEU A 56 10.26 7.43 -3.04
CA LEU A 56 10.25 8.90 -2.92
C LEU A 56 9.29 9.57 -3.91
N GLU A 57 8.94 8.92 -5.04
CA GLU A 57 7.95 9.43 -6.00
C GLU A 57 6.57 9.57 -5.33
N PHE A 58 6.30 8.74 -4.33
CA PHE A 58 5.04 8.66 -3.60
C PHE A 58 5.15 9.22 -2.17
N LYS A 59 6.27 9.88 -1.86
CA LYS A 59 6.45 10.61 -0.60
C LYS A 59 5.26 11.57 -0.41
N ASP A 60 4.72 11.60 0.80
CA ASP A 60 3.51 12.37 1.20
C ASP A 60 2.16 11.83 0.70
N LYS A 61 2.13 10.64 0.08
CA LYS A 61 0.88 9.90 -0.16
C LYS A 61 0.44 9.16 1.11
N LYS A 62 -0.74 8.53 1.05
CA LYS A 62 -1.33 7.76 2.18
C LYS A 62 -0.63 6.42 2.47
N GLN A 63 0.61 6.22 2.04
CA GLN A 63 1.40 4.98 2.21
C GLN A 63 1.42 4.48 3.66
N CYS A 64 1.47 5.39 4.64
CA CYS A 64 1.50 5.05 6.08
C CYS A 64 0.13 4.78 6.69
N VAL A 65 -0.94 5.23 6.04
CA VAL A 65 -2.32 5.08 6.51
C VAL A 65 -2.92 3.78 5.97
N ASP A 66 -2.40 3.30 4.84
CA ASP A 66 -2.79 2.01 4.27
C ASP A 66 -2.31 0.86 5.17
N LEU A 67 -3.28 0.12 5.72
CA LEU A 67 -3.07 -0.99 6.64
C LEU A 67 -2.35 -2.16 5.97
N GLU A 68 -2.63 -2.43 4.70
CA GLU A 68 -1.97 -3.50 3.96
C GLU A 68 -0.50 -3.15 3.78
N VAL A 69 -0.20 -1.93 3.30
CA VAL A 69 1.17 -1.45 3.09
C VAL A 69 1.96 -1.45 4.41
N ALA A 70 1.36 -0.97 5.50
CA ALA A 70 1.97 -1.02 6.82
C ALA A 70 2.24 -2.45 7.31
N ASN A 71 1.33 -3.39 7.05
CA ASN A 71 1.51 -4.79 7.42
C ASN A 71 2.58 -5.50 6.59
N GLY A 72 2.62 -5.27 5.27
CA GLY A 72 3.67 -5.79 4.39
C GLY A 72 5.05 -5.29 4.80
N TRP A 73 5.16 -3.99 5.09
CA TRP A 73 6.36 -3.38 5.64
C TRP A 73 6.81 -4.04 6.95
N ARG A 74 5.88 -4.31 7.87
CA ARG A 74 6.18 -5.00 9.13
C ARG A 74 6.73 -6.42 8.90
N ILE A 75 6.07 -7.20 8.03
CA ILE A 75 6.50 -8.57 7.71
C ILE A 75 7.92 -8.60 7.15
N ILE A 76 8.28 -7.63 6.30
CA ILE A 76 9.63 -7.51 5.76
C ILE A 76 10.64 -7.16 6.85
N LEU A 77 10.32 -6.19 7.73
CA LEU A 77 11.20 -5.85 8.85
C LEU A 77 11.43 -7.04 9.79
N GLU A 78 10.39 -7.81 10.10
CA GLU A 78 10.48 -9.02 10.93
C GLU A 78 11.36 -10.11 10.29
N ARG A 79 11.40 -10.19 8.95
CA ARG A 79 12.29 -11.10 8.22
C ARG A 79 13.75 -10.65 8.23
N PHE A 80 14.01 -9.35 8.19
CA PHE A 80 15.37 -8.81 8.17
C PHE A 80 16.00 -8.72 9.55
N ASP A 81 15.21 -8.41 10.58
CA ASP A 81 15.71 -8.27 11.95
C ASP A 81 14.72 -8.85 12.97
N PRO A 82 15.07 -9.95 13.67
CA PRO A 82 14.22 -10.53 14.71
C PRO A 82 14.15 -9.69 15.99
N ASP A 83 15.04 -8.73 16.23
CA ASP A 83 14.98 -7.83 17.39
C ASP A 83 13.95 -6.71 17.22
N SER A 84 13.00 -6.65 18.15
CA SER A 84 11.94 -5.64 18.18
C SER A 84 12.46 -4.22 18.38
N ALA A 85 13.53 -4.05 19.18
CA ALA A 85 14.09 -2.73 19.44
C ALA A 85 14.81 -2.17 18.19
N ALA A 86 15.60 -3.00 17.51
CA ALA A 86 16.22 -2.66 16.24
C ALA A 86 15.19 -2.33 15.15
N ARG A 87 14.11 -3.11 15.02
CA ARG A 87 12.99 -2.80 14.09
C ARG A 87 12.34 -1.45 14.41
N GLY A 88 12.18 -1.12 15.69
CA GLY A 88 11.66 0.17 16.14
C GLY A 88 12.52 1.33 15.63
N LEU A 89 13.83 1.25 15.84
CA LEU A 89 14.80 2.23 15.35
C LEU A 89 14.79 2.38 13.83
N ILE A 90 14.74 1.27 13.08
CA ILE A 90 14.68 1.28 11.61
C ILE A 90 13.41 2.01 11.15
N ARG A 91 12.27 1.71 11.76
CA ARG A 91 11.01 2.39 11.45
C ARG A 91 11.07 3.89 11.74
N ASP A 92 11.67 4.28 12.87
CA ASP A 92 11.80 5.69 13.28
C ASP A 92 12.80 6.47 12.42
N GLN A 93 13.83 5.81 11.88
CA GLN A 93 14.74 6.42 10.92
C GLN A 93 14.08 6.58 9.55
N LEU A 94 13.33 5.57 9.12
CA LEU A 94 12.69 5.55 7.81
C LEU A 94 11.46 6.45 7.75
N SER A 95 10.76 6.69 8.86
CA SER A 95 9.67 7.67 8.93
C SER A 95 10.11 9.09 8.56
N LYS A 96 11.40 9.42 8.76
CA LYS A 96 11.99 10.71 8.37
C LYS A 96 12.05 10.92 6.86
N TYR A 97 12.04 9.85 6.08
CA TYR A 97 11.98 9.93 4.61
C TYR A 97 10.54 10.07 4.10
N ARG A 98 9.55 10.03 5.00
CA ARG A 98 8.10 10.09 4.70
C ARG A 98 7.46 11.45 5.06
N THR A 99 8.26 12.40 5.53
CA THR A 99 7.91 13.82 5.84
C THR A 99 8.83 14.75 5.08
#